data_AF-A0A7Y4U1A9-F1
#
_entry.id   AF-A0A7Y4U1A9-F1
#
_cell.length_a   1.000
_cell.length_b   1.000
_cell.length_c   1.000
_cell.angle_alpha   90.00
_cell.angle_beta   90.00
_cell.angle_gamma   90.00
#
_symmetry.space_group_name_H-M   'P 1'
#
loop_
_entity.id
_entity.type
_entity.pdbx_description
1 polymer ?
#
loop_
_entity_poly.entity_id
_entity_poly.type
_entity_poly.pdbx_seq_one_letter_code
_entity_poly.pdbx_strand_id
1 'polypeptide(L)'
;MFHCGEPRAAYELTVGGLATYDALPAQTAFDQYGQNPMVPMLCTQAIALWLLGYPDQARRRSQAAVQLATDQIAPFGIVVARGFFMMMQQCVRAGMVEHGWAEHTILLASEYGSHVWEGIGQILWGWTLVEHGQREVGWAQLHQGESRLRIGEGETFQSYVLWLLADAYGRSQQVVTALITVSDALTLVEKSGERFWEAELYRLRGELTLAVAREEKSQKANLTSSP
;
A
#
# COMPACT_ATOMS: atom_id res chain seq x y z
N MET A 1 16.95 0.39 0.51
CA MET A 1 16.88 -1.10 0.58
C MET A 1 15.46 -1.61 0.51
N PHE A 2 14.54 -1.31 1.44
CA PHE A 2 13.13 -1.76 1.32
C PHE A 2 12.47 -1.34 -0.01
N HIS A 3 12.55 -0.05 -0.35
CA HIS A 3 12.01 0.46 -1.61
C HIS A 3 12.70 -0.10 -2.86
N CYS A 4 13.86 -0.76 -2.74
CA CYS A 4 14.67 -1.20 -3.90
C CYS A 4 14.29 -2.58 -4.44
N GLY A 5 13.23 -3.21 -3.92
CA GLY A 5 12.76 -4.51 -4.41
C GLY A 5 13.51 -5.73 -3.85
N GLU A 6 14.19 -5.58 -2.71
CA GLU A 6 14.92 -6.67 -2.03
C GLU A 6 14.22 -7.07 -0.71
N PRO A 7 13.06 -7.75 -0.77
CA PRO A 7 12.25 -8.02 0.42
C PRO A 7 12.98 -8.95 1.41
N ARG A 8 13.80 -9.89 0.92
CA ARG A 8 14.59 -10.78 1.79
C ARG A 8 15.66 -10.01 2.59
N ALA A 9 16.43 -9.17 1.93
CA ALA A 9 17.45 -8.35 2.59
C ALA A 9 16.81 -7.38 3.60
N ALA A 10 15.68 -6.76 3.25
CA ALA A 10 14.93 -5.91 4.15
C ALA A 10 14.43 -6.67 5.40
N TYR A 11 13.95 -7.90 5.23
CA TYR A 11 13.53 -8.75 6.36
C TYR A 11 14.72 -9.13 7.26
N GLU A 12 15.82 -9.61 6.69
CA GLU A 12 17.00 -10.04 7.46
C GLU A 12 17.63 -8.88 8.26
N LEU A 13 17.74 -7.71 7.63
CA LEU A 13 18.26 -6.51 8.28
C LEU A 13 17.39 -6.04 9.44
N THR A 14 16.06 -6.06 9.25
CA THR A 14 15.14 -5.64 10.33
C THR A 14 15.10 -6.66 11.46
N VAL A 15 15.22 -7.97 11.18
CA VAL A 15 15.36 -8.99 12.23
C VAL A 15 16.63 -8.77 13.05
N GLY A 16 17.77 -8.53 12.40
CA GLY A 16 19.02 -8.22 13.09
C GLY A 16 18.96 -6.91 13.88
N GLY A 17 18.30 -5.88 13.33
CA GLY A 17 18.07 -4.60 14.00
C GLY A 17 17.20 -4.72 15.25
N LEU A 18 16.09 -5.46 15.18
CA LEU A 18 15.21 -5.77 16.31
C LEU A 18 15.98 -6.49 17.43
N ALA A 19 16.72 -7.54 17.09
CA ALA A 19 17.50 -8.31 18.07
C ALA A 19 18.57 -7.46 18.77
N THR A 20 19.18 -6.52 18.04
CA THR A 20 20.15 -5.59 18.59
C THR A 20 19.49 -4.57 19.51
N TYR A 21 18.32 -4.04 19.13
CA TYR A 21 17.57 -3.09 19.94
C TYR A 21 17.03 -3.72 21.23
N ASP A 22 16.47 -4.94 21.17
CA ASP A 22 15.96 -5.68 22.33
C ASP A 22 17.07 -6.00 23.35
N ALA A 23 18.32 -6.06 22.90
CA ALA A 23 19.49 -6.28 23.75
C ALA A 23 20.00 -5.00 24.44
N LEU A 24 19.52 -3.82 24.06
CA LEU A 24 19.94 -2.54 24.67
C LEU A 24 19.17 -2.26 25.97
N PRO A 25 19.82 -1.66 26.99
CA PRO A 25 19.11 -1.10 28.13
C PRO A 25 18.11 -0.02 27.68
N ALA A 26 16.91 0.00 28.26
CA ALA A 26 15.81 0.89 27.87
C ALA A 26 16.20 2.39 27.83
N GLN A 27 17.09 2.80 28.73
CA GLN A 27 17.60 4.18 28.82
C GLN A 27 18.52 4.53 27.64
N THR A 28 19.43 3.61 27.27
CA THR A 28 20.34 3.76 26.12
C THR A 28 19.58 3.74 24.79
N ALA A 29 18.55 2.90 24.68
CA ALA A 29 17.69 2.83 23.51
C ALA A 29 16.90 4.14 23.27
N PHE A 30 16.47 4.82 24.34
CA PHE A 30 15.79 6.12 24.25
C PHE A 30 16.76 7.25 23.87
N ASP A 31 17.91 7.32 24.54
CA ASP A 31 18.92 8.37 24.31
C ASP A 31 19.54 8.32 22.92
N GLN A 32 19.70 7.11 22.35
CA GLN A 32 20.41 6.90 21.09
C GLN A 32 19.52 7.08 19.85
N TYR A 33 18.21 6.85 19.97
CA TYR A 33 17.30 6.86 18.81
C TYR A 33 16.20 7.92 18.87
N GLY A 34 15.91 8.52 20.04
CA GLY A 34 14.89 9.58 20.22
C GLY A 34 13.43 9.15 20.00
N GLN A 35 13.19 8.15 19.14
CA GLN A 35 11.95 7.41 18.95
C GLN A 35 12.26 5.91 18.89
N ASN A 36 11.27 5.07 19.20
CA ASN A 36 11.44 3.63 19.13
C ASN A 36 11.51 3.18 17.64
N PRO A 37 12.67 2.68 17.15
CA PRO A 37 12.84 2.28 15.75
C PRO A 37 12.09 0.98 15.38
N MET A 38 11.53 0.29 16.38
CA MET A 38 10.90 -1.02 16.21
C MET A 38 9.60 -0.93 15.42
N VAL A 39 8.84 0.17 15.52
CA VAL A 39 7.59 0.34 14.76
C VAL A 39 7.86 0.34 13.24
N PRO A 40 8.75 1.20 12.70
CA PRO A 40 9.16 1.13 11.29
C PRO A 40 9.76 -0.23 10.88
N MET A 41 10.54 -0.88 11.75
CA MET A 41 11.12 -2.20 11.46
C MET A 41 10.03 -3.27 11.32
N LEU A 42 9.07 -3.32 12.23
CA LEU A 42 7.93 -4.25 12.17
C LEU A 42 7.05 -3.99 10.93
N CYS A 43 6.85 -2.73 10.56
CA CYS A 43 6.14 -2.34 9.34
C CYS A 43 6.86 -2.84 8.08
N THR A 44 8.18 -2.68 8.02
CA THR A 44 9.03 -3.17 6.93
C THR A 44 9.00 -4.70 6.84
N GLN A 45 9.08 -5.40 7.99
CA GLN A 45 8.95 -6.85 8.04
C GLN A 45 7.60 -7.33 7.52
N ALA A 46 6.51 -6.64 7.84
CA ALA A 46 5.18 -7.00 7.39
C ALA A 46 5.10 -7.05 5.84
N ILE A 47 5.56 -5.99 5.17
CA ILE A 47 5.55 -5.96 3.70
C ILE A 47 6.52 -6.98 3.12
N ALA A 48 7.74 -7.06 3.65
CA ALA A 48 8.74 -8.00 3.18
C ALA A 48 8.22 -9.45 3.25
N LEU A 49 7.59 -9.84 4.36
CA LEU A 49 7.00 -11.16 4.53
C LEU A 49 5.84 -11.40 3.55
N TRP A 50 5.03 -10.38 3.27
CA TRP A 50 3.95 -10.51 2.29
C TRP A 50 4.49 -10.73 0.87
N LEU A 51 5.46 -9.91 0.45
CA LEU A 51 6.15 -10.05 -0.84
C LEU A 51 6.88 -11.40 -0.99
N LEU A 52 7.31 -12.00 0.13
CA LEU A 52 7.91 -13.33 0.16
C LEU A 52 6.89 -14.48 0.21
N GLY A 53 5.58 -14.19 0.22
CA GLY A 53 4.53 -15.20 0.21
C GLY A 53 4.11 -15.72 1.60
N TYR A 54 4.39 -14.97 2.67
CA TYR A 54 4.04 -15.34 4.06
C TYR A 54 2.95 -14.41 4.66
N PRO A 55 1.71 -14.43 4.15
CA PRO A 55 0.66 -13.48 4.52
C PRO A 55 0.26 -13.51 5.99
N ASP A 56 0.24 -14.69 6.63
CA ASP A 56 -0.09 -14.79 8.06
C ASP A 56 1.02 -14.21 8.95
N GLN A 57 2.28 -14.35 8.55
CA GLN A 57 3.41 -13.75 9.26
C GLN A 57 3.38 -12.23 9.08
N ALA A 58 3.12 -11.76 7.86
CA ALA A 58 2.95 -10.34 7.56
C ALA A 58 1.87 -9.69 8.42
N ARG A 59 0.69 -10.33 8.52
CA ARG A 59 -0.42 -9.88 9.37
C ARG A 59 0.01 -9.74 10.83
N ARG A 60 0.67 -10.76 11.40
CA ARG A 60 1.14 -10.74 12.79
C ARG A 60 2.14 -9.60 13.05
N ARG A 61 3.08 -9.36 12.13
CA ARG A 61 4.05 -8.26 12.27
C ARG A 61 3.37 -6.89 12.24
N SER A 62 2.40 -6.71 11.36
CA SER A 62 1.64 -5.47 11.27
C SER A 62 0.79 -5.21 12.53
N GLN A 63 0.15 -6.25 13.09
CA GLN A 63 -0.57 -6.14 14.37
C GLN A 63 0.37 -5.77 15.53
N ALA A 64 1.55 -6.39 15.59
CA ALA A 64 2.57 -6.07 16.59
C ALA A 64 3.03 -4.61 16.47
N ALA A 65 3.18 -4.08 15.25
CA ALA A 65 3.56 -2.68 15.04
C ALA A 65 2.50 -1.70 15.61
N VAL A 66 1.22 -1.98 15.36
CA VAL A 66 0.11 -1.16 15.88
C VAL A 66 0.08 -1.22 17.40
N GLN A 67 0.14 -2.43 17.99
CA GLN A 67 0.14 -2.60 19.45
C GLN A 67 1.29 -1.83 20.11
N LEU A 68 2.51 -1.98 19.56
CA LEU A 68 3.68 -1.30 20.10
C LEU A 68 3.57 0.23 20.03
N ALA A 69 3.05 0.75 18.91
CA ALA A 69 2.84 2.18 18.76
C ALA A 69 1.78 2.73 19.73
N THR A 70 0.72 1.95 19.97
CA THR A 70 -0.33 2.29 20.94
C THR A 70 0.21 2.30 22.38
N ASP A 71 0.95 1.28 22.77
CA ASP A 71 1.49 1.15 24.14
C ASP A 71 2.47 2.27 24.50
N GLN A 72 3.16 2.81 23.50
CA GLN A 72 4.14 3.88 23.67
C GLN A 72 3.55 5.29 23.61
N ILE A 73 2.26 5.42 23.25
CA ILE A 73 1.60 6.72 23.01
C ILE A 73 2.44 7.58 22.04
N ALA A 74 3.09 6.93 21.07
CA ALA A 74 3.97 7.58 20.11
C ALA A 74 3.12 8.07 18.93
N PRO A 75 2.72 9.35 18.87
CA PRO A 75 1.57 9.74 18.04
C PRO A 75 1.84 9.58 16.53
N PHE A 76 3.06 9.91 16.09
CA PHE A 76 3.51 9.66 14.72
C PHE A 76 3.72 8.16 14.43
N GLY A 77 4.24 7.40 15.40
CA GLY A 77 4.41 5.95 15.29
C GLY A 77 3.07 5.23 15.07
N ILE A 78 2.00 5.70 15.71
CA ILE A 78 0.64 5.17 15.53
C ILE A 78 0.17 5.41 14.08
N VAL A 79 0.36 6.61 13.52
CA VAL A 79 -0.03 6.90 12.13
C VAL A 79 0.67 5.97 11.16
N VAL A 80 1.99 5.81 11.29
CA VAL A 80 2.78 4.91 10.44
C VAL A 80 2.30 3.47 10.58
N ALA A 81 2.21 2.94 11.80
CA ALA A 81 1.79 1.57 12.05
C ALA A 81 0.41 1.26 11.47
N ARG A 82 -0.53 2.19 11.65
CA ARG A 82 -1.90 2.08 11.14
C ARG A 82 -1.96 2.14 9.61
N GLY A 83 -1.18 3.02 8.98
CA GLY A 83 -1.09 3.11 7.53
C GLY A 83 -0.61 1.81 6.89
N PHE A 84 0.47 1.24 7.42
CA PHE A 84 0.96 -0.08 6.99
C PHE A 84 -0.05 -1.19 7.28
N PHE A 85 -0.76 -1.14 8.41
CA PHE A 85 -1.81 -2.11 8.72
C PHE A 85 -2.97 -2.08 7.72
N MET A 86 -3.42 -0.90 7.29
CA MET A 86 -4.44 -0.78 6.25
C MET A 86 -3.98 -1.42 4.93
N MET A 87 -2.74 -1.14 4.48
CA MET A 87 -2.17 -1.77 3.30
C MET A 87 -2.12 -3.30 3.46
N MET A 88 -1.75 -3.79 4.65
CA MET A 88 -1.73 -5.22 4.90
C MET A 88 -3.13 -5.87 4.89
N GLN A 89 -4.16 -5.16 5.35
CA GLN A 89 -5.53 -5.65 5.24
C GLN A 89 -5.96 -5.79 3.78
N GLN A 90 -5.62 -4.81 2.93
CA GLN A 90 -5.88 -4.88 1.50
C GLN A 90 -5.20 -6.09 0.85
N CYS A 91 -3.92 -6.29 1.16
CA CYS A 91 -3.09 -7.38 0.66
C CYS A 91 -3.55 -8.80 1.07
N VAL A 92 -4.06 -8.96 2.30
CA VAL A 92 -4.35 -10.28 2.87
C VAL A 92 -5.83 -10.64 2.81
N ARG A 93 -6.75 -9.66 2.83
CA ARG A 93 -8.20 -9.91 2.80
C ARG A 93 -8.83 -9.83 1.42
N ALA A 94 -8.03 -9.74 0.34
CA ALA A 94 -8.53 -9.58 -1.02
C ALA A 94 -9.63 -8.50 -1.10
N GLY A 95 -9.36 -7.31 -0.52
CA GLY A 95 -10.16 -6.13 -0.84
C GLY A 95 -10.88 -5.39 0.28
N MET A 96 -10.95 -5.90 1.50
CA MET A 96 -11.72 -5.22 2.55
C MET A 96 -10.84 -4.52 3.59
N VAL A 97 -10.72 -3.20 3.44
CA VAL A 97 -10.36 -2.30 4.54
C VAL A 97 -11.66 -1.89 5.26
N GLU A 98 -11.72 -2.11 6.57
CA GLU A 98 -12.88 -1.72 7.37
C GLU A 98 -13.01 -0.19 7.43
N HIS A 99 -14.23 0.32 7.17
CA HIS A 99 -14.51 1.76 7.06
C HIS A 99 -14.02 2.57 8.27
N GLY A 100 -14.38 2.13 9.49
CA GLY A 100 -13.96 2.82 10.72
C GLY A 100 -12.45 2.81 10.93
N TRP A 101 -11.74 1.82 10.36
CA TRP A 101 -10.29 1.78 10.40
C TRP A 101 -9.65 2.80 9.46
N ALA A 102 -10.20 2.94 8.25
CA ALA A 102 -9.76 3.93 7.28
C ALA A 102 -10.01 5.36 7.76
N GLU A 103 -11.24 5.67 8.17
CA GLU A 103 -11.64 7.00 8.65
C GLU A 103 -10.77 7.46 9.82
N HIS A 104 -10.61 6.61 10.84
CA HIS A 104 -9.81 6.95 12.01
C HIS A 104 -8.31 7.10 11.69
N THR A 105 -7.79 6.36 10.72
CA THR A 105 -6.37 6.49 10.32
C THR A 105 -6.15 7.76 9.52
N ILE A 106 -7.08 8.12 8.62
CA ILE A 106 -7.06 9.39 7.87
C ILE A 106 -7.15 10.58 8.83
N LEU A 107 -8.06 10.53 9.81
CA LEU A 107 -8.21 11.58 10.81
C LEU A 107 -6.94 11.78 11.62
N LEU A 108 -6.37 10.70 12.19
CA LEU A 108 -5.12 10.78 12.95
C LEU A 108 -3.96 11.29 12.09
N ALA A 109 -3.85 10.84 10.83
CA ALA A 109 -2.81 11.31 9.93
C ALA A 109 -2.94 12.82 9.68
N SER A 110 -4.16 13.34 9.56
CA SER A 110 -4.42 14.77 9.43
C SER A 110 -4.07 15.55 10.71
N GLU A 111 -4.49 15.05 11.88
CA GLU A 111 -4.21 15.67 13.18
C GLU A 111 -2.71 15.78 13.48
N TYR A 112 -1.93 14.77 13.09
CA TYR A 112 -0.46 14.76 13.27
C TYR A 112 0.31 15.30 12.06
N GLY A 113 -0.37 15.88 11.06
CA GLY A 113 0.27 16.56 9.93
C GLY A 113 0.98 15.65 8.93
N SER A 114 0.62 14.36 8.88
CA SER A 114 1.19 13.40 7.93
C SER A 114 0.39 13.36 6.62
N HIS A 115 0.73 14.27 5.68
CA HIS A 115 0.07 14.34 4.37
C HIS A 115 0.18 13.04 3.56
N VAL A 116 1.30 12.33 3.67
CA VAL A 116 1.53 11.06 2.96
C VAL A 116 0.54 9.99 3.41
N TRP A 117 0.40 9.76 4.72
CA TRP A 117 -0.51 8.73 5.22
C TRP A 117 -1.97 9.14 5.15
N GLU A 118 -2.29 10.44 5.24
CA GLU A 118 -3.63 10.96 4.96
C GLU A 118 -4.04 10.63 3.51
N GLY A 119 -3.17 10.96 2.55
CA GLY A 119 -3.41 10.71 1.14
C GLY A 119 -3.50 9.22 0.79
N ILE A 120 -2.54 8.41 1.25
CA ILE A 120 -2.57 6.94 1.04
C ILE A 120 -3.82 6.33 1.66
N GLY A 121 -4.21 6.77 2.86
CA GLY A 121 -5.43 6.31 3.53
C GLY A 121 -6.69 6.61 2.71
N GLN A 122 -6.80 7.83 2.17
CA GLN A 122 -7.91 8.24 1.30
C GLN A 122 -7.97 7.44 0.00
N ILE A 123 -6.82 7.25 -0.67
CA ILE A 123 -6.75 6.47 -1.93
C ILE A 123 -7.13 5.02 -1.68
N LEU A 124 -6.58 4.40 -0.64
CA LEU A 124 -6.88 3.01 -0.31
C LEU A 124 -8.36 2.80 0.07
N TRP A 125 -8.95 3.76 0.78
CA TRP A 125 -10.38 3.74 1.07
C TRP A 125 -11.22 3.91 -0.20
N GLY A 126 -10.88 4.86 -1.06
CA GLY A 126 -11.54 5.06 -2.34
C GLY A 126 -11.47 3.83 -3.25
N TRP A 127 -10.32 3.18 -3.30
CA TRP A 127 -10.13 1.90 -3.99
C TRP A 127 -11.05 0.80 -3.44
N THR A 128 -11.12 0.66 -2.10
CA THR A 128 -12.01 -0.30 -1.43
C THR A 128 -13.47 -0.04 -1.82
N LEU A 129 -13.90 1.22 -1.86
CA LEU A 129 -15.25 1.61 -2.27
C LEU A 129 -15.55 1.25 -3.73
N VAL A 130 -14.61 1.51 -4.65
CA VAL A 130 -14.74 1.13 -6.06
C VAL A 130 -14.87 -0.38 -6.20
N GLU A 131 -14.05 -1.15 -5.49
CA GLU A 131 -14.13 -2.62 -5.47
C GLU A 131 -15.50 -3.13 -5.03
N HIS A 132 -16.15 -2.47 -4.08
CA HIS A 132 -17.47 -2.85 -3.57
C HIS A 132 -18.64 -2.19 -4.34
N GLY A 133 -18.37 -1.61 -5.51
CA GLY A 133 -19.39 -1.04 -6.39
C GLY A 133 -19.88 0.36 -6.00
N GLN A 134 -19.35 0.97 -4.94
CA GLN A 134 -19.66 2.34 -4.52
C GLN A 134 -18.84 3.36 -5.31
N ARG A 135 -18.99 3.36 -6.64
CA ARG A 135 -18.06 4.02 -7.57
C ARG A 135 -17.97 5.54 -7.37
N GLU A 136 -19.09 6.24 -7.25
CA GLU A 136 -19.08 7.72 -7.14
C GLU A 136 -18.33 8.19 -5.90
N VAL A 137 -18.64 7.60 -4.74
CA VAL A 137 -17.97 7.90 -3.47
C VAL A 137 -16.51 7.48 -3.52
N GLY A 138 -16.22 6.31 -4.13
CA GLY A 138 -14.85 5.82 -4.28
C GLY A 138 -13.96 6.75 -5.11
N TRP A 139 -14.45 7.23 -6.25
CA TRP A 139 -13.70 8.19 -7.09
C TRP A 139 -13.48 9.53 -6.40
N ALA A 140 -14.46 10.02 -5.64
CA ALA A 140 -14.28 11.23 -4.83
C ALA A 140 -13.12 11.07 -3.82
N GLN A 141 -13.04 9.93 -3.14
CA GLN A 141 -11.97 9.62 -2.19
C GLN A 141 -10.60 9.45 -2.87
N LEU A 142 -10.55 8.76 -4.02
CA LEU A 142 -9.33 8.61 -4.82
C LEU A 142 -8.76 9.97 -5.21
N HIS A 143 -9.57 10.86 -5.79
CA HIS A 143 -9.12 12.19 -6.21
C HIS A 143 -8.73 13.10 -5.05
N GLN A 144 -9.42 13.00 -3.91
CA GLN A 144 -9.05 13.72 -2.71
C GLN A 144 -7.65 13.30 -2.23
N GLY A 145 -7.40 11.98 -2.17
CA GLY A 145 -6.11 11.44 -1.78
C GLY A 145 -4.98 11.80 -2.75
N GLU A 146 -5.22 11.76 -4.06
CA GLU A 146 -4.25 12.24 -5.06
C GLU A 146 -3.91 13.73 -4.86
N SER A 147 -4.91 14.55 -4.56
CA SER A 147 -4.70 15.97 -4.27
C SER A 147 -3.85 16.17 -3.01
N ARG A 148 -4.09 15.38 -1.96
CA ARG A 148 -3.28 15.40 -0.73
C ARG A 148 -1.83 15.00 -1.00
N LEU A 149 -1.59 13.94 -1.77
CA LEU A 149 -0.24 13.49 -2.09
C LEU A 149 0.53 14.47 -2.97
N ARG A 150 -0.15 15.25 -3.83
CA ARG A 150 0.50 16.35 -4.60
C ARG A 150 0.99 17.50 -3.71
N ILE A 151 0.38 17.71 -2.56
CA ILE A 151 0.74 18.81 -1.64
C ILE A 151 1.94 18.42 -0.75
N GLY A 152 2.12 17.12 -0.47
CA GLY A 152 3.26 16.64 0.30
C GLY A 152 4.49 16.41 -0.57
N GLU A 153 5.64 16.98 -0.20
CA GLU A 153 6.95 16.78 -0.86
C GLU A 153 7.55 15.37 -0.61
N GLY A 154 6.74 14.32 -0.68
CA GLY A 154 7.14 12.94 -0.38
C GLY A 154 6.92 12.00 -1.55
N GLU A 155 7.99 11.64 -2.27
CA GLU A 155 7.99 10.70 -3.40
C GLU A 155 7.96 9.21 -2.98
N THR A 156 7.46 8.89 -1.78
CA THR A 156 7.46 7.52 -1.24
C THR A 156 6.10 6.85 -1.44
N PHE A 157 6.10 5.54 -1.73
CA PHE A 157 4.95 4.70 -2.03
C PHE A 157 4.22 5.02 -3.34
N GLN A 158 4.85 5.74 -4.26
CA GLN A 158 4.24 6.16 -5.53
C GLN A 158 3.89 4.96 -6.41
N SER A 159 4.76 3.95 -6.47
CA SER A 159 4.48 2.69 -7.20
C SER A 159 3.24 1.97 -6.66
N TYR A 160 3.00 1.99 -5.35
CA TYR A 160 1.80 1.43 -4.71
C TYR A 160 0.55 2.26 -4.96
N VAL A 161 0.65 3.59 -4.85
CA VAL A 161 -0.45 4.51 -5.12
C VAL A 161 -0.95 4.39 -6.56
N LEU A 162 -0.04 4.36 -7.53
CA LEU A 162 -0.38 4.19 -8.94
C LEU A 162 -0.97 2.81 -9.22
N TRP A 163 -0.51 1.78 -8.50
CA TRP A 163 -1.12 0.45 -8.57
C TRP A 163 -2.60 0.47 -8.11
N LEU A 164 -2.92 1.12 -6.98
CA LEU A 164 -4.30 1.26 -6.49
C LEU A 164 -5.19 1.99 -7.51
N LEU A 165 -4.70 3.10 -8.07
CA LEU A 165 -5.42 3.88 -9.07
C LEU A 165 -5.68 3.06 -10.34
N ALA A 166 -4.66 2.37 -10.85
CA ALA A 166 -4.79 1.51 -12.02
C ALA A 166 -5.81 0.38 -11.81
N ASP A 167 -5.78 -0.29 -10.65
CA ASP A 167 -6.72 -1.35 -10.34
C ASP A 167 -8.16 -0.81 -10.21
N ALA A 168 -8.35 0.38 -9.61
CA ALA A 168 -9.64 1.05 -9.55
C ALA A 168 -10.19 1.41 -10.96
N TYR A 169 -9.33 1.88 -11.88
CA TYR A 169 -9.70 2.12 -13.27
C TYR A 169 -10.11 0.81 -13.96
N GLY A 170 -9.34 -0.27 -13.78
CA GLY A 170 -9.63 -1.58 -14.35
C GLY A 170 -10.99 -2.11 -13.91
N ARG A 171 -11.27 -2.06 -12.61
CA ARG A 171 -12.57 -2.45 -12.03
C ARG A 171 -13.74 -1.58 -12.49
N SER A 172 -13.46 -0.34 -12.87
CA SER A 172 -14.45 0.60 -13.42
C SER A 172 -14.62 0.48 -14.94
N GLN A 173 -14.10 -0.59 -15.57
CA GLN A 173 -14.12 -0.80 -17.02
C GLN A 173 -13.37 0.26 -17.84
N GLN A 174 -12.50 1.05 -17.18
CA GLN A 174 -11.62 2.02 -17.83
C GLN A 174 -10.26 1.40 -18.12
N VAL A 175 -10.26 0.28 -18.84
CA VAL A 175 -9.08 -0.60 -19.00
C VAL A 175 -7.92 0.10 -19.72
N VAL A 176 -8.20 0.97 -20.70
CA VAL A 176 -7.17 1.76 -21.38
C VAL A 176 -6.47 2.70 -20.41
N THR A 177 -7.24 3.44 -19.60
CA THR A 177 -6.70 4.32 -18.55
C THR A 177 -5.88 3.53 -17.55
N ALA A 178 -6.38 2.37 -17.11
CA ALA A 178 -5.66 1.47 -16.20
C ALA A 178 -4.29 1.05 -16.76
N LEU A 179 -4.22 0.63 -18.03
CA LEU A 179 -2.96 0.23 -18.68
C LEU A 179 -1.97 1.40 -18.84
N ILE A 180 -2.47 2.60 -19.12
CA ILE A 180 -1.64 3.82 -19.14
C ILE A 180 -1.07 4.07 -17.74
N THR A 181 -1.90 4.06 -16.70
CA THR A 181 -1.46 4.26 -15.32
C THR A 181 -0.42 3.22 -14.87
N VAL A 182 -0.58 1.94 -15.25
CA VAL A 182 0.45 0.92 -14.97
C VAL A 182 1.76 1.21 -15.72
N SER A 183 1.68 1.71 -16.95
CA SER A 183 2.86 2.05 -17.74
C SER A 183 3.61 3.22 -17.10
N ASP A 184 2.89 4.26 -16.69
CA ASP A 184 3.46 5.41 -15.97
C ASP A 184 4.12 4.98 -14.65
N ALA A 185 3.49 4.06 -13.92
CA ALA A 185 4.03 3.49 -12.69
C ALA A 185 5.34 2.74 -12.93
N LEU A 186 5.43 1.93 -13.99
CA LEU A 186 6.67 1.22 -14.33
C LEU A 186 7.79 2.17 -14.77
N THR A 187 7.48 3.24 -15.52
CA THR A 187 8.45 4.30 -15.81
C THR A 187 8.92 5.01 -14.54
N LEU A 188 8.02 5.26 -13.58
CA LEU A 188 8.39 5.81 -12.28
C LEU A 188 9.31 4.86 -11.50
N VAL A 189 9.02 3.56 -11.50
CA VAL A 189 9.87 2.53 -10.87
C VAL A 189 11.28 2.55 -11.45
N GLU A 190 11.41 2.63 -12.79
CA GLU A 190 12.70 2.71 -13.47
C GLU A 190 13.48 3.98 -13.10
N LYS A 191 12.79 5.13 -13.04
CA LYS A 191 13.41 6.43 -12.75
C LYS A 191 13.81 6.60 -11.28
N SER A 192 12.95 6.18 -10.36
CA SER A 192 13.11 6.39 -8.91
C SER A 192 13.85 5.25 -8.21
N GLY A 193 13.86 4.05 -8.79
CA GLY A 193 14.33 2.83 -8.13
C GLY A 193 13.36 2.30 -7.07
N GLU A 194 12.15 2.84 -6.96
CA GLU A 194 11.10 2.35 -6.05
C GLU A 194 10.44 1.07 -6.62
N ARG A 195 11.06 -0.08 -6.37
CA ARG A 195 10.71 -1.40 -6.93
C ARG A 195 9.88 -2.29 -6.00
N PHE A 196 9.58 -1.87 -4.77
CA PHE A 196 8.92 -2.75 -3.79
C PHE A 196 7.51 -3.22 -4.22
N TRP A 197 6.82 -2.50 -5.12
CA TRP A 197 5.52 -2.88 -5.69
C TRP A 197 5.57 -3.27 -7.18
N GLU A 198 6.78 -3.38 -7.75
CA GLU A 198 6.98 -3.61 -9.19
C GLU A 198 6.36 -4.94 -9.67
N ALA A 199 6.49 -6.00 -8.87
CA ALA A 199 5.90 -7.30 -9.19
C ALA A 199 4.36 -7.22 -9.33
N GLU A 200 3.70 -6.46 -8.46
CA GLU A 200 2.25 -6.29 -8.49
C GLU A 200 1.77 -5.43 -9.65
N LEU A 201 2.57 -4.45 -10.07
CA LEU A 201 2.33 -3.70 -11.31
C LEU A 201 2.36 -4.61 -12.54
N TYR A 202 3.34 -5.51 -12.63
CA TYR A 202 3.40 -6.49 -13.72
C TYR A 202 2.24 -7.49 -13.67
N ARG A 203 1.86 -7.96 -12.48
CA ARG A 203 0.68 -8.84 -12.30
C ARG A 203 -0.58 -8.15 -12.81
N LEU A 204 -0.84 -6.92 -12.35
CA LEU A 204 -2.01 -6.12 -12.76
C LEU A 204 -2.01 -5.87 -14.28
N ARG A 205 -0.86 -5.55 -14.88
CA ARG A 205 -0.75 -5.41 -16.34
C ARG A 205 -1.20 -6.66 -17.07
N GLY A 206 -0.76 -7.83 -16.59
CA GLY A 206 -1.15 -9.12 -17.17
C GLY A 206 -2.65 -9.38 -17.08
N GLU A 207 -3.25 -9.10 -15.93
CA GLU A 207 -4.70 -9.24 -15.69
C GLU A 207 -5.53 -8.33 -16.60
N LEU A 208 -5.17 -7.05 -16.68
CA LEU A 208 -5.82 -6.09 -17.57
C LEU A 208 -5.68 -6.49 -19.04
N THR A 209 -4.49 -6.92 -19.47
CA THR A 209 -4.26 -7.39 -20.84
C THR A 209 -5.12 -8.61 -21.18
N LEU A 210 -5.23 -9.55 -20.24
CA LEU A 210 -6.06 -10.74 -20.41
C LEU A 210 -7.54 -10.39 -20.49
N ALA A 211 -8.01 -9.39 -19.73
CA ALA A 211 -9.38 -8.90 -19.80
C ALA A 211 -9.71 -8.35 -21.20
N VAL A 212 -8.85 -7.49 -21.76
CA VAL A 212 -9.01 -6.97 -23.14
C VAL A 212 -9.08 -8.10 -24.16
N ALA A 213 -8.16 -9.06 -24.09
CA ALA A 213 -8.12 -10.17 -25.03
C ALA A 213 -9.38 -11.07 -24.96
N ARG A 214 -10.01 -11.18 -23.78
CA ARG A 214 -11.27 -11.92 -23.59
C ARG A 214 -12.46 -11.17 -24.20
N GLU A 215 -12.51 -9.84 -24.04
CA GLU A 215 -13.55 -9.00 -24.64
C GLU A 215 -13.49 -9.04 -26.17
N GLU A 216 -12.30 -8.90 -26.76
CA GLU A 216 -12.10 -8.97 -28.21
C GLU A 216 -12.54 -10.32 -28.79
N LYS A 217 -12.21 -11.44 -28.11
CA LYS A 217 -12.65 -12.78 -28.53
C LYS A 217 -14.17 -12.92 -28.45
N SER A 218 -14.79 -12.37 -27.41
CA SER A 218 -16.25 -12.41 -27.23
C SER A 218 -16.97 -11.60 -28.30
N GLN A 219 -16.45 -10.42 -28.65
CA GLN A 219 -17.00 -9.58 -29.74
C GLN A 219 -16.88 -10.27 -31.10
N LYS A 220 -15.74 -10.91 -31.41
CA LYS A 220 -15.56 -11.66 -32.65
C LYS A 220 -16.52 -12.84 -32.77
N ALA A 221 -16.74 -13.58 -31.68
CA ALA A 221 -17.68 -14.71 -31.67
C ALA A 221 -19.15 -14.27 -31.88
N ASN A 222 -19.53 -13.11 -31.34
CA ASN A 222 -20.87 -12.52 -31.53
C ASN A 222 -21.09 -12.02 -32.97
N LEU A 223 -20.05 -11.48 -33.62
CA LEU A 223 -20.13 -11.04 -35.02
C LEU A 223 -20.26 -12.21 -36.01
N THR A 224 -19.69 -13.37 -35.68
CA THR A 224 -19.77 -14.58 -36.52
C THR A 224 -21.05 -15.41 -36.30
N SER A 225 -21.88 -15.07 -35.31
CA SER A 225 -23.10 -15.79 -34.94
C SER A 225 -24.40 -15.03 -35.25
N SER A 226 -24.32 -13.81 -35.78
CA SER A 226 -25.47 -13.12 -36.38
C SER A 226 -25.77 -13.69 -37.77
N PRO A 227 -26.99 -14.23 -38.01
CA PRO A 227 -27.42 -14.77 -39.31
C PRO A 227 -27.63 -13.70 -40.38
#